data_AF-A0A395IRE2-F1
#
_entry.id   AF-A0A395IRE2-F1
#
_cell.length_a   1.000
_cell.length_b   1.000
_cell.length_c   1.000
_cell.angle_alpha   90.00
_cell.angle_beta   90.00
_cell.angle_gamma   90.00
#
_symmetry.space_group_name_H-M   'P 1'
#
loop_
_entity.id
_entity.type
_entity.pdbx_description
1 polymer ?
#
loop_
_entity_poly.entity_id
_entity_poly.type
_entity_poly.pdbx_seq_one_letter_code
_entity_poly.pdbx_strand_id
1 'polypeptide(L)'
;MRGNEKEKKGGTGHDFGHAEHGDPLHWLHCFDYLRQTILCNADGTLEPPRVDSRGKENVDGMGERQCRDPEELWRLSLESFGG
;
A
#
# COMPACT_ATOMS: atom_id res chain seq x y z
N MET A 1 -11.96 -54.71 7.94
CA MET A 1 -11.61 -53.84 9.09
C MET A 1 -10.10 -53.92 9.26
N ARG A 2 -9.26 -52.89 9.14
CA ARG A 2 -9.38 -51.43 9.23
C ARG A 2 -8.45 -50.80 8.18
N GLY A 3 -8.90 -49.73 7.54
CA GLY A 3 -8.10 -48.93 6.61
C GLY A 3 -6.95 -48.23 7.32
N ASN A 4 -5.85 -48.02 6.61
CA ASN A 4 -4.71 -47.26 7.12
C ASN A 4 -4.93 -45.78 6.76
N GLU A 5 -5.14 -45.00 7.81
CA GLU A 5 -5.45 -43.57 7.80
C GLU A 5 -4.28 -42.79 7.20
N LYS A 6 -4.54 -42.01 6.15
CA LYS A 6 -3.54 -41.10 5.58
C LYS A 6 -3.25 -40.00 6.61
N GLU A 7 -2.02 -40.01 7.11
CA GLU A 7 -1.39 -39.00 7.93
C GLU A 7 -1.61 -37.59 7.32
N LYS A 8 -2.44 -36.77 7.96
CA LYS A 8 -2.58 -35.35 7.64
C LYS A 8 -1.33 -34.63 8.14
N LYS A 9 -0.38 -34.39 7.24
CA LYS A 9 0.69 -33.40 7.48
C LYS A 9 0.05 -32.01 7.50
N GLY A 10 -0.19 -31.50 8.70
CA GLY A 10 -0.49 -30.09 8.93
C GLY A 10 0.75 -29.26 8.66
N GLY A 11 0.94 -28.87 7.39
CA GLY A 11 1.87 -27.83 7.01
C GLY A 11 1.15 -26.49 7.04
N THR A 12 1.58 -25.59 7.92
CA THR A 12 1.16 -24.18 7.94
C THR A 12 1.80 -23.46 6.76
N GLY A 13 1.32 -23.76 5.55
CA GLY A 13 1.57 -22.96 4.36
C GLY A 13 0.37 -22.05 4.15
N HIS A 14 0.56 -20.74 4.17
CA HIS A 14 -0.46 -19.79 3.74
C HIS A 14 -0.68 -19.99 2.24
N ASP A 15 -1.69 -20.81 1.91
CA ASP A 15 -2.11 -21.13 0.55
C ASP A 15 -2.84 -19.92 -0.05
N PHE A 16 -2.08 -19.02 -0.67
CA PHE A 16 -2.60 -17.94 -1.48
C PHE A 16 -3.00 -18.49 -2.86
N GLY A 17 -4.18 -19.08 -2.96
CA GLY A 17 -4.76 -19.34 -4.28
C GLY A 17 -5.63 -20.57 -4.38
N HIS A 18 -6.85 -20.50 -3.84
CA HIS A 18 -7.97 -21.18 -4.47
C HIS A 18 -9.13 -20.20 -4.64
N ALA A 19 -9.44 -19.98 -5.91
CA ALA A 19 -10.41 -19.05 -6.43
C ALA A 19 -11.84 -19.46 -6.06
N GLU A 20 -12.45 -18.71 -5.16
CA GLU A 20 -13.90 -18.67 -4.98
C GLU A 20 -14.35 -17.29 -5.48
N HIS A 21 -15.08 -17.27 -6.59
CA HIS A 21 -15.59 -16.04 -7.19
C HIS A 21 -16.50 -15.28 -6.22
N GLY A 22 -16.03 -14.13 -5.72
CA GLY A 22 -16.90 -13.08 -5.16
C GLY A 22 -17.11 -13.08 -3.65
N ASP A 23 -16.18 -13.59 -2.84
CA ASP A 23 -16.17 -13.27 -1.40
C ASP A 23 -15.85 -11.77 -1.21
N PRO A 24 -16.70 -10.97 -0.54
CA PRO A 24 -16.40 -9.58 -0.20
C PRO A 24 -15.03 -9.40 0.47
N LEU A 25 -14.55 -10.39 1.23
CA LEU A 25 -13.22 -10.37 1.85
C LEU A 25 -12.08 -10.30 0.82
N HIS A 26 -12.29 -10.79 -0.41
CA HIS A 26 -11.27 -10.75 -1.46
C HIS A 26 -10.98 -9.31 -1.89
N TRP A 27 -11.99 -8.53 -2.29
CA TRP A 27 -11.76 -7.15 -2.70
C TRP A 27 -11.41 -6.23 -1.52
N LEU A 28 -11.89 -6.54 -0.31
CA LEU A 28 -11.56 -5.76 0.89
C LEU A 28 -10.06 -5.80 1.20
N HIS A 29 -9.40 -6.96 1.11
CA HIS A 29 -7.95 -6.99 1.31
C HIS A 29 -7.20 -6.26 0.19
N CYS A 30 -7.72 -6.27 -1.06
CA CYS A 30 -7.12 -5.52 -2.16
C CYS A 30 -7.16 -4.01 -1.86
N PHE A 31 -8.31 -3.52 -1.39
CA PHE A 31 -8.44 -2.12 -0.99
C PHE A 31 -7.58 -1.77 0.22
N ASP A 32 -7.44 -2.69 1.20
CA ASP A 32 -6.53 -2.46 2.31
C ASP A 32 -5.06 -2.40 1.85
N TYR A 33 -4.65 -3.29 0.94
CA TYR A 33 -3.32 -3.23 0.32
C TYR A 33 -3.09 -1.91 -0.45
N LEU A 34 -4.08 -1.43 -1.21
CA LEU A 34 -4.00 -0.14 -1.90
C LEU A 34 -3.89 1.02 -0.90
N ARG A 35 -4.71 1.00 0.16
CA ARG A 35 -4.66 1.99 1.25
C ARG A 35 -3.28 2.00 1.90
N GLN A 36 -2.74 0.84 2.28
CA GLN A 36 -1.40 0.71 2.86
C GLN A 36 -0.33 1.27 1.92
N THR A 37 -0.43 0.96 0.62
CA THR A 37 0.50 1.44 -0.40
C THR A 37 0.46 2.96 -0.54
N ILE A 38 -0.74 3.56 -0.62
CA ILE A 38 -0.92 5.01 -0.71
C ILE A 38 -0.37 5.70 0.54
N LEU A 39 -0.75 5.21 1.73
CA LEU A 39 -0.31 5.80 3.00
C LEU A 39 1.20 5.72 3.19
N CYS A 40 1.80 4.58 2.85
CA CYS A 40 3.25 4.41 2.89
C CYS A 40 3.94 5.44 1.99
N ASN A 41 3.46 5.63 0.76
CA ASN A 41 4.03 6.59 -0.19
C ASN A 41 3.60 8.05 0.05
N ALA A 42 2.85 8.34 1.12
CA ALA A 42 2.49 9.70 1.50
C ALA A 42 3.70 10.42 2.14
N ASP A 43 4.70 10.73 1.31
CA ASP A 43 5.88 11.49 1.71
C ASP A 43 5.60 13.00 1.56
N GLY A 44 5.63 13.72 2.68
CA GLY A 44 5.43 15.17 2.74
C GLY A 44 6.57 16.03 2.17
N THR A 45 7.66 15.42 1.71
CA THR A 45 8.83 16.15 1.20
C THR A 45 8.48 16.91 -0.08
N LEU A 46 8.73 18.22 -0.08
CA LEU A 46 8.53 19.09 -1.25
C LEU A 46 9.46 18.67 -2.39
N GLU A 47 8.91 18.56 -3.61
CA GLU A 47 9.72 18.23 -4.79
C GLU A 47 10.59 19.41 -5.20
N PRO A 48 11.89 19.19 -5.45
CA PRO A 48 12.74 20.23 -6.00
C PRO A 48 12.38 20.49 -7.48
N PRO A 49 12.48 21.73 -7.95
CA PRO A 49 12.32 22.02 -9.37
C PRO A 49 13.41 21.31 -10.19
N ARG A 50 13.04 20.81 -11.37
CA ARG A 50 13.94 20.28 -12.39
C ARG A 50 13.92 21.19 -13.61
N VAL A 51 15.08 21.30 -14.27
CA VAL A 51 15.21 22.06 -15.51
C VAL A 51 14.65 21.22 -16.66
N ASP A 52 13.63 21.74 -17.35
CA ASP A 52 13.05 21.09 -18.52
C ASP A 52 13.97 21.21 -19.75
N SER A 53 13.60 20.55 -20.85
CA SER A 53 14.36 20.60 -22.11
C SER A 53 14.49 22.00 -22.73
N ARG A 54 13.74 22.98 -22.23
CA ARG A 54 13.75 24.39 -22.67
C ARG A 54 14.48 25.30 -21.67
N GLY A 55 15.12 24.73 -20.65
CA GLY A 55 15.86 25.49 -19.64
C GLY A 55 14.98 26.13 -18.56
N LYS A 56 13.70 25.75 -18.45
CA LYS A 56 12.79 26.30 -17.44
C LYS A 56 12.71 25.36 -16.23
N GLU A 57 12.84 25.92 -15.03
CA GLU A 57 12.59 25.21 -13.77
C GLU A 57 11.10 24.94 -13.58
N ASN A 58 10.72 23.67 -13.42
CA ASN A 58 9.36 23.23 -13.10
C ASN A 58 9.42 22.01 -12.18
N VAL A 59 8.37 21.81 -11.37
CA VAL A 59 8.13 20.55 -10.65
C VAL A 59 7.34 19.63 -11.59
N ASP A 60 7.84 18.42 -11.82
CA ASP A 60 7.27 17.47 -12.79
C ASP A 60 6.40 16.37 -12.15
N GLY A 61 6.37 16.25 -10.82
CA GLY A 61 5.59 15.23 -10.11
C GLY A 61 6.18 13.83 -10.20
N MET A 62 7.41 13.70 -10.73
CA MET A 62 8.08 12.42 -10.97
C MET A 62 9.23 12.20 -9.98
N GLY A 63 9.16 12.83 -8.81
CA GLY A 63 10.09 12.58 -7.71
C GLY A 63 9.90 11.17 -7.14
N GLU A 64 10.99 10.45 -6.91
CA GLU A 64 10.92 9.19 -6.15
C GLU A 64 10.44 9.47 -4.73
N ARG A 65 9.46 8.71 -4.28
CA ARG A 65 8.90 8.80 -2.93
C ARG A 65 9.36 7.61 -2.11
N GLN A 66 9.56 7.85 -0.82
CA GLN A 66 9.96 6.81 0.12
C GLN A 66 8.82 6.55 1.09
N CYS A 67 8.75 5.31 1.58
CA CYS A 67 7.79 4.97 2.60
C CYS A 67 8.05 5.79 3.87
N ARG A 68 7.03 6.49 4.39
CA ARG A 68 7.11 7.24 5.64
C ARG A 68 5.88 7.03 6.51
N ASP A 69 5.99 7.46 7.77
CA ASP A 69 4.86 7.47 8.69
C ASP A 69 3.84 8.54 8.26
N PRO A 70 2.60 8.14 7.88
CA PRO A 70 1.57 9.08 7.46
C PRO A 70 0.96 9.89 8.61
N GLU A 71 1.20 9.53 9.88
CA GLU A 71 0.59 10.20 11.03
C GLU A 71 0.99 11.68 11.12
N GLU A 72 2.22 12.02 10.72
CA GLU A 72 2.69 13.41 10.72
C GLU A 72 1.89 14.29 9.74
N LEU A 73 1.66 13.80 8.52
CA LEU A 73 0.87 14.51 7.52
C LEU A 73 -0.60 14.65 7.94
N TRP A 74 -1.15 13.59 8.53
CA TRP A 74 -2.51 13.64 9.07
C TRP A 74 -2.64 14.70 10.16
N ARG A 75 -1.72 14.74 11.13
CA ARG A 75 -1.68 15.75 12.19
C ARG A 75 -1.62 17.17 11.62
N LEU A 76 -0.69 17.43 10.69
CA LEU A 76 -0.54 18.73 10.04
C LEU A 76 -1.81 19.14 9.27
N SER A 77 -2.50 18.19 8.65
CA SER A 77 -3.76 18.45 7.95
C SER A 77 -4.84 18.96 8.90
N LEU A 78 -5.00 18.32 10.07
CA LEU A 78 -5.98 18.73 11.08
C LEU A 78 -5.67 20.12 11.64
N GLU A 79 -4.40 20.40 11.92
CA GLU A 79 -3.94 21.72 12.39
C GLU A 79 -4.23 22.82 11.36
N SER A 80 -4.06 22.53 10.07
CA SER A 80 -4.27 23.50 8.98
C SER A 80 -5.75 23.85 8.75
N PHE A 81 -6.67 22.91 9.04
CA PHE A 81 -8.11 23.14 8.90
C PHE A 81 -8.77 23.74 10.15
N GLY A 82 -8.08 23.76 11.29
CA GLY A 82 -8.61 24.21 12.58
C GLY A 82 -8.33 25.67 12.95
N GLY A 83 -8.18 26.56 11.96
CA GLY A 83 -7.98 28.01 12.17
C GLY A 83 -9.18 28.72 12.79
#